data_AF-A0A3C0DWH0-F1
#
_entry.id   AF-A0A3C0DWH0-F1
#
_cell.length_a   1.000
_cell.length_b   1.000
_cell.length_c   1.000
_cell.angle_alpha   90.00
_cell.angle_beta   90.00
_cell.angle_gamma   90.00
#
_symmetry.space_group_name_H-M   'P 1'
#
loop_
_entity.id
_entity.type
_entity.pdbx_description
1 polymer ?
#
loop_
_entity_poly.entity_id
_entity_poly.type
_entity_poly.pdbx_seq_one_letter_code
_entity_poly.pdbx_strand_id
1 'polypeptide(L)'
;MAKGKNKPTKSNKASQKKAKVHYKRGPGMVFFMVALIVIGVVFWANKPITTNKVDRSKAESPTSNPKSVLWEPEEESKVFSKYAGSDSCKKCHQEEFDLWHGSDHQLAERLPDAAMDTEAFSPTREFTHPMVTSQMYADGDRFQINTKGLSGTNEAFKVERVIGEKPLRQYLVKFPRGLLQAVDLSYDPHKNEWFNVFGDEDRQPGEWGHWSGRGMNWNTQCASCHNTRLRKNHDE
;
A
#
# COMPACT_ATOMS: atom_id res chain seq x y z
N MET A 1 -6.57 55.13 -49.23
CA MET A 1 -6.90 54.46 -50.51
C MET A 1 -7.21 52.99 -50.20
N ALA A 2 -8.50 52.68 -49.97
CA ALA A 2 -9.41 51.93 -50.86
C ALA A 2 -9.30 50.39 -50.64
N LYS A 3 -10.12 49.77 -49.78
CA LYS A 3 -11.48 49.20 -50.01
C LYS A 3 -11.60 48.30 -51.25
N GLY A 4 -11.98 47.03 -51.04
CA GLY A 4 -12.51 46.14 -52.08
C GLY A 4 -13.03 44.81 -51.51
N LYS A 5 -14.34 44.75 -51.22
CA LYS A 5 -15.11 43.52 -50.96
C LYS A 5 -15.34 42.77 -52.28
N ASN A 6 -15.50 41.44 -52.27
CA ASN A 6 -16.70 40.80 -52.83
C ASN A 6 -16.83 39.29 -52.53
N LYS A 7 -18.10 38.89 -52.50
CA LYS A 7 -18.72 37.66 -51.98
C LYS A 7 -19.06 36.70 -53.15
N PRO A 8 -19.81 35.59 -52.96
CA PRO A 8 -19.47 34.24 -53.43
C PRO A 8 -20.19 33.81 -54.73
N THR A 9 -19.76 32.70 -55.33
CA THR A 9 -20.48 31.98 -56.39
C THR A 9 -20.98 30.61 -55.93
N LYS A 10 -22.22 30.30 -56.30
CA LYS A 10 -23.00 29.10 -55.97
C LYS A 10 -22.82 27.97 -56.99
N SER A 11 -23.03 26.75 -56.49
CA SER A 11 -23.72 25.59 -57.12
C SER A 11 -23.04 24.83 -58.27
N ASN A 12 -22.78 23.54 -58.04
CA ASN A 12 -23.60 22.49 -58.65
C ASN A 12 -23.44 21.13 -57.95
N LYS A 13 -24.56 20.59 -57.44
CA LYS A 13 -24.69 19.19 -57.00
C LYS A 13 -25.07 18.35 -58.21
N ALA A 14 -24.21 17.43 -58.61
CA ALA A 14 -24.58 16.33 -59.51
C ALA A 14 -24.66 15.03 -58.69
N SER A 15 -25.83 14.41 -58.78
CA SER A 15 -26.24 13.17 -58.12
C SER A 15 -25.61 11.96 -58.81
N GLN A 16 -25.03 11.02 -58.05
CA GLN A 16 -24.71 9.68 -58.53
C GLN A 16 -25.45 8.63 -57.70
N LYS A 17 -26.48 8.03 -58.31
CA LYS A 17 -27.19 6.85 -57.80
C LYS A 17 -26.31 5.61 -57.94
N LYS A 18 -25.98 4.92 -56.84
CA LYS A 18 -25.40 3.57 -56.87
C LYS A 18 -26.51 2.52 -56.73
N ALA A 19 -26.57 1.60 -57.69
CA ALA A 19 -27.47 0.44 -57.69
C ALA A 19 -27.07 -0.55 -56.58
N LYS A 20 -28.06 -1.04 -55.82
CA LYS A 20 -27.89 -2.13 -54.84
C LYS A 20 -28.17 -3.46 -55.55
N VAL A 21 -27.18 -4.35 -55.60
CA VAL A 21 -27.34 -5.74 -56.04
C VAL A 21 -27.89 -6.54 -54.85
N HIS A 22 -29.09 -7.10 -54.99
CA HIS A 22 -29.69 -7.99 -53.99
C HIS A 22 -29.25 -9.44 -54.24
N TYR A 23 -28.46 -10.01 -53.34
CA TYR A 23 -28.15 -11.44 -53.31
C TYR A 23 -29.24 -12.18 -52.52
N LYS A 24 -30.07 -12.99 -53.21
CA LYS A 24 -31.06 -13.87 -52.57
C LYS A 24 -30.34 -15.07 -51.93
N ARG A 25 -30.17 -15.06 -50.60
CA ARG A 25 -29.80 -16.25 -49.82
C ARG A 25 -31.02 -17.17 -49.72
N GLY A 26 -30.97 -18.32 -50.38
CA GLY A 26 -31.98 -19.38 -50.23
C GLY A 26 -31.92 -20.05 -48.84
N PRO A 27 -33.04 -20.57 -48.33
CA PRO A 27 -33.16 -21.09 -46.97
C PRO A 27 -32.32 -22.33 -46.66
N GLY A 28 -31.76 -23.02 -47.67
CA GLY A 28 -31.01 -24.27 -47.48
C GLY A 28 -29.69 -24.14 -46.73
N MET A 29 -29.03 -22.98 -46.73
CA MET A 29 -27.69 -22.84 -46.14
C MET A 29 -27.72 -22.64 -44.61
N VAL A 30 -28.84 -22.16 -44.05
CA VAL A 30 -28.99 -21.93 -42.60
C VAL A 30 -29.32 -23.24 -41.87
N PHE A 31 -30.15 -24.11 -42.48
CA PHE A 31 -30.51 -25.40 -41.88
C PHE A 31 -29.31 -26.36 -41.76
N PHE A 32 -28.38 -26.35 -42.73
CA PHE A 32 -27.17 -27.17 -42.65
C PHE A 32 -26.20 -26.73 -41.53
N MET A 33 -26.07 -25.43 -41.28
CA MET A 33 -25.20 -24.95 -40.19
C MET A 33 -25.79 -25.23 -38.81
N VAL A 34 -27.11 -25.14 -38.63
CA VAL A 34 -27.77 -25.47 -37.36
C VAL A 34 -27.67 -26.96 -37.06
N ALA A 35 -27.86 -27.83 -38.07
CA ALA A 35 -27.74 -29.27 -37.90
C ALA A 35 -26.33 -29.71 -37.46
N LEU A 36 -25.28 -29.11 -38.03
CA LEU A 36 -23.89 -29.41 -37.65
C LEU A 36 -23.54 -28.96 -36.23
N ILE A 37 -24.09 -27.83 -35.77
CA ILE A 37 -23.90 -27.35 -34.39
C ILE A 37 -24.59 -28.28 -33.39
N VAL A 38 -25.82 -28.73 -33.66
CA VAL A 38 -26.54 -29.66 -32.78
C VAL A 38 -25.83 -31.01 -32.70
N ILE A 39 -25.33 -31.54 -33.82
CA ILE A 39 -24.55 -32.79 -33.83
C ILE A 39 -23.25 -32.63 -33.00
N GLY A 40 -22.55 -31.49 -33.13
CA GLY A 40 -21.34 -31.22 -32.34
C GLY A 40 -21.59 -31.14 -30.83
N VAL A 41 -22.70 -30.53 -30.40
CA VAL A 41 -23.07 -30.43 -28.96
C VAL A 41 -23.44 -31.79 -28.38
N VAL A 42 -24.20 -32.62 -29.12
CA VAL A 42 -24.54 -33.98 -28.69
C VAL A 42 -23.28 -34.85 -28.60
N PHE A 43 -22.34 -34.71 -29.54
CA PHE A 43 -21.07 -35.45 -29.51
C PHE A 43 -20.14 -35.00 -28.36
N TRP A 44 -20.20 -33.73 -27.96
CA TRP A 44 -19.45 -33.21 -26.80
C TRP A 44 -20.09 -33.66 -25.47
N ALA A 45 -21.42 -33.62 -25.36
CA ALA A 45 -22.14 -34.02 -24.16
C ALA A 45 -22.11 -35.53 -23.88
N ASN A 46 -22.01 -36.37 -24.92
CA ASN A 46 -21.99 -37.83 -24.78
C ASN A 46 -20.58 -38.44 -24.77
N LYS A 47 -19.50 -37.66 -24.60
CA LYS A 47 -18.19 -38.26 -24.37
C LYS A 47 -18.19 -38.96 -23.00
N PRO A 48 -17.90 -40.27 -22.94
CA PRO A 48 -17.77 -40.95 -21.66
C PRO A 48 -16.62 -40.30 -20.89
N ILE A 49 -16.94 -39.69 -19.74
CA ILE A 49 -15.93 -39.22 -18.81
C ILE A 49 -15.22 -40.48 -18.29
N THR A 50 -14.02 -40.73 -18.80
CA THR A 50 -13.12 -41.72 -18.22
C THR A 50 -12.69 -41.20 -16.87
N THR A 51 -13.43 -41.60 -15.83
CA THR A 51 -12.98 -41.41 -14.46
C THR A 51 -11.81 -42.37 -14.24
N ASN A 52 -10.59 -41.89 -14.47
CA ASN A 52 -9.42 -42.56 -13.92
C ASN A 52 -9.58 -42.53 -12.40
N LYS A 53 -10.04 -43.66 -11.85
CA LYS A 53 -10.07 -43.91 -10.43
C LYS A 53 -8.62 -44.00 -9.98
N VAL A 54 -8.03 -42.87 -9.60
CA VAL A 54 -6.73 -42.86 -8.94
C VAL A 54 -6.97 -43.53 -7.60
N ASP A 55 -6.49 -44.76 -7.46
CA ASP A 55 -6.47 -45.47 -6.18
C ASP A 55 -5.67 -44.63 -5.18
N ARG A 56 -6.39 -43.91 -4.32
CA ARG A 56 -5.83 -43.07 -3.27
C ARG A 56 -5.33 -43.88 -2.06
N SER A 57 -5.27 -45.21 -2.16
CA SER A 57 -4.90 -46.09 -1.06
C SER A 57 -3.40 -46.35 -0.91
N LYS A 58 -2.54 -45.70 -1.72
CA LYS A 58 -1.08 -45.83 -1.54
C LYS A 58 -0.30 -44.59 -2.00
N ALA A 59 -0.72 -43.41 -1.55
CA ALA A 59 0.19 -42.30 -1.42
C ALA A 59 0.64 -42.27 0.03
N GLU A 60 1.83 -42.83 0.31
CA GLU A 60 2.55 -42.50 1.55
C GLU A 60 2.61 -40.98 1.64
N SER A 61 2.07 -40.45 2.75
CA SER A 61 2.23 -39.05 3.11
C SER A 61 3.72 -38.70 2.99
N PRO A 62 4.11 -37.69 2.18
CA PRO A 62 5.46 -37.18 2.28
C PRO A 62 5.62 -36.71 3.72
N THR A 63 6.48 -37.43 4.44
CA THR A 63 6.88 -37.15 5.81
C THR A 63 7.13 -35.66 5.96
N SER A 64 6.45 -35.08 6.95
CA SER A 64 6.67 -33.74 7.51
C SER A 64 7.83 -33.00 6.88
N ASN A 65 7.52 -32.18 5.87
CA ASN A 65 8.45 -31.20 5.35
C ASN A 65 8.96 -30.42 6.59
N PRO A 66 10.28 -30.40 6.89
CA PRO A 66 10.78 -29.60 7.99
C PRO A 66 10.32 -28.17 7.67
N LYS A 67 9.63 -27.55 8.64
CA LYS A 67 9.08 -26.19 8.60
C LYS A 67 9.67 -25.42 7.43
N SER A 68 8.84 -25.07 6.43
CA SER A 68 9.22 -24.04 5.47
C SER A 68 9.88 -22.94 6.29
N VAL A 69 11.19 -22.76 6.13
CA VAL A 69 11.93 -21.80 6.91
C VAL A 69 11.39 -20.46 6.45
N LEU A 70 10.38 -19.95 7.15
CA LEU A 70 10.07 -18.54 7.06
C LEU A 70 11.41 -17.88 7.40
N TRP A 71 11.91 -17.11 6.44
CA TRP A 71 13.08 -16.28 6.65
C TRP A 71 12.89 -15.54 7.98
N GLU A 72 13.77 -15.82 8.95
CA GLU A 72 13.78 -15.16 10.24
C GLU A 72 14.91 -14.12 10.18
N PRO A 73 14.64 -12.84 10.47
CA PRO A 73 15.69 -11.86 10.54
C PRO A 73 16.79 -12.28 11.53
N GLU A 74 18.07 -12.17 11.13
CA GLU A 74 19.21 -12.19 12.06
C GLU A 74 18.92 -11.35 13.31
N GLU A 75 19.26 -11.85 14.50
CA GLU A 75 19.07 -11.17 15.78
C GLU A 75 19.61 -9.75 15.77
N GLU A 76 18.83 -8.80 16.31
CA GLU A 76 19.17 -7.38 16.22
C GLU A 76 20.51 -7.05 16.87
N SER A 77 20.84 -7.74 17.96
CA SER A 77 22.08 -7.57 18.72
C SER A 77 23.33 -7.87 17.90
N LYS A 78 23.28 -8.90 17.04
CA LYS A 78 24.40 -9.29 16.16
C LYS A 78 24.67 -8.28 15.05
N VAL A 79 23.62 -7.65 14.54
CA VAL A 79 23.79 -6.59 13.55
C VAL A 79 24.31 -5.32 14.25
N PHE A 80 23.79 -4.98 15.43
CA PHE A 80 24.21 -3.80 16.18
C PHE A 80 25.70 -3.86 16.54
N SER A 81 26.26 -5.05 16.81
CA SER A 81 27.68 -5.18 17.13
C SER A 81 28.63 -4.80 15.99
N LYS A 82 28.13 -4.63 14.76
CA LYS A 82 28.91 -4.16 13.60
C LYS A 82 28.94 -2.62 13.47
N TYR A 83 28.12 -1.92 14.24
CA TYR A 83 28.04 -0.47 14.26
C TYR A 83 28.64 0.07 15.56
N ALA A 84 29.48 1.10 15.47
CA ALA A 84 30.14 1.66 16.64
C ALA A 84 29.16 2.38 17.61
N GLY A 85 28.02 2.84 17.10
CA GLY A 85 27.04 3.66 17.83
C GLY A 85 27.54 5.08 18.06
N SER A 86 26.63 6.06 18.00
CA SER A 86 27.01 7.48 18.07
C SER A 86 27.72 7.86 19.37
N ASP A 87 27.38 7.23 20.49
CA ASP A 87 28.00 7.51 21.79
C ASP A 87 29.50 7.20 21.82
N SER A 88 29.96 6.24 21.00
CA SER A 88 31.39 5.92 20.89
C SER A 88 32.21 7.07 20.29
N CYS A 89 31.58 7.93 19.49
CA CYS A 89 32.22 9.07 18.83
C CYS A 89 32.47 10.23 19.81
N LYS A 90 31.64 10.35 20.86
CA LYS A 90 31.57 11.51 21.76
C LYS A 90 32.92 11.87 22.39
N LYS A 91 33.68 10.88 22.86
CA LYS A 91 34.93 11.11 23.59
C LYS A 91 36.00 11.85 22.76
N CYS A 92 36.01 11.66 21.45
CA CYS A 92 36.97 12.30 20.54
C CYS A 92 36.37 13.49 19.79
N HIS A 93 35.04 13.51 19.59
CA HIS A 93 34.31 14.50 18.79
C HIS A 93 33.20 15.15 19.61
N GLN A 94 33.57 15.75 20.75
CA GLN A 94 32.61 16.25 21.73
C GLN A 94 31.78 17.42 21.17
N GLU A 95 32.41 18.36 20.48
CA GLU A 95 31.74 19.54 19.91
C GLU A 95 30.73 19.15 18.82
N GLU A 96 31.13 18.28 17.88
CA GLU A 96 30.23 17.80 16.83
C GLU A 96 29.10 16.94 17.40
N PHE A 97 29.41 16.10 18.39
CA PHE A 97 28.40 15.29 19.07
C PHE A 97 27.35 16.18 19.75
N ASP A 98 27.77 17.22 20.45
CA ASP A 98 26.84 18.12 21.16
C ASP A 98 25.96 18.92 20.19
N LEU A 99 26.48 19.30 19.02
CA LEU A 99 25.68 19.93 17.97
C LEU A 99 24.69 18.96 17.31
N TRP A 100 25.10 17.69 17.15
CA TRP A 100 24.25 16.65 16.56
C TRP A 100 23.18 16.16 17.52
N HIS A 101 23.50 16.01 18.80
CA HIS A 101 22.62 15.43 19.80
C HIS A 101 21.41 16.34 20.05
N GLY A 102 20.19 15.80 19.92
CA GLY A 102 18.95 16.58 19.98
C GLY A 102 18.59 17.33 18.69
N SER A 103 19.39 17.22 17.63
CA SER A 103 19.02 17.73 16.30
C SER A 103 17.94 16.85 15.65
N ASP A 104 17.22 17.41 14.67
CA ASP A 104 16.24 16.65 13.87
C ASP A 104 16.88 15.45 13.14
N HIS A 105 18.18 15.51 12.82
CA HIS A 105 18.89 14.35 12.27
C HIS A 105 19.05 13.22 13.28
N GLN A 106 19.38 13.55 14.53
CA GLN A 106 19.49 12.56 15.59
C GLN A 106 18.12 11.98 15.96
N LEU A 107 17.07 12.78 15.82
CA LEU A 107 15.68 12.43 16.14
C LEU A 107 14.87 11.99 14.91
N ALA A 108 15.52 11.76 13.76
CA ALA A 108 14.86 11.40 12.51
C ALA A 108 14.01 10.12 12.64
N GLU A 109 14.48 9.20 13.48
CA GLU A 109 13.72 8.06 13.96
C GLU A 109 14.17 7.69 15.38
N ARG A 110 13.20 7.45 16.26
CA ARG A 110 13.44 7.08 17.65
C ARG A 110 12.39 6.11 18.18
N LEU A 111 12.69 5.50 19.31
CA LEU A 111 11.65 4.83 20.11
C LEU A 111 10.71 5.90 20.71
N PRO A 112 9.45 5.52 21.02
CA PRO A 112 8.57 6.39 21.76
C PRO A 112 9.16 6.69 23.13
N ASP A 113 9.06 7.95 23.54
CA ASP A 113 9.62 8.45 24.79
C ASP A 113 8.53 9.17 25.58
N ALA A 114 8.37 8.81 26.86
CA ALA A 114 7.30 9.35 27.68
C ALA A 114 7.42 10.86 27.90
N ALA A 115 8.64 11.40 28.02
CA ALA A 115 8.85 12.83 28.20
C ALA A 115 8.54 13.61 26.91
N MET A 116 8.73 13.00 25.74
CA MET A 116 8.50 13.66 24.46
C MET A 116 7.06 13.49 23.93
N ASP A 117 6.47 12.30 24.07
CA ASP A 117 5.27 11.93 23.34
C ASP A 117 3.99 11.98 24.18
N THR A 118 4.06 12.01 25.52
CA THR A 118 2.86 11.95 26.38
C THR A 118 1.84 13.04 26.06
N GLU A 119 2.27 14.27 25.75
CA GLU A 119 1.35 15.36 25.42
C GLU A 119 0.48 15.08 24.17
N ALA A 120 1.01 14.32 23.22
CA ALA A 120 0.27 13.94 22.01
C ALA A 120 -0.84 12.91 22.31
N PHE A 121 -0.72 12.14 23.39
CA PHE A 121 -1.60 11.00 23.71
C PHE A 121 -2.35 11.15 25.04
N SER A 122 -2.04 12.17 25.85
CA SER A 122 -2.65 12.39 27.17
C SER A 122 -2.93 13.89 27.39
N PRO A 123 -4.19 14.28 27.64
CA PRO A 123 -5.38 13.42 27.69
C PRO A 123 -5.68 12.76 26.33
N THR A 124 -6.57 11.76 26.32
CA THR A 124 -7.02 11.13 25.07
C THR A 124 -7.43 12.19 24.06
N ARG A 125 -6.86 12.11 22.87
CA ARG A 125 -7.15 12.98 21.74
C ARG A 125 -8.11 12.30 20.79
N GLU A 126 -8.92 13.10 20.11
CA GLU A 126 -9.78 12.66 19.04
C GLU A 126 -9.52 13.52 17.80
N PHE A 127 -9.46 12.87 16.64
CA PHE A 127 -9.34 13.54 15.35
C PHE A 127 -10.35 12.95 14.39
N THR A 128 -11.16 13.81 13.76
CA THR A 128 -12.15 13.38 12.77
C THR A 128 -11.73 13.85 11.38
N HIS A 129 -11.50 12.88 10.51
CA HIS A 129 -11.37 13.03 9.06
C HIS A 129 -12.70 12.55 8.43
N PRO A 130 -13.13 13.03 7.24
CA PRO A 130 -14.49 12.84 6.72
C PRO A 130 -15.12 11.43 6.83
N MET A 131 -14.31 10.36 6.79
CA MET A 131 -14.79 8.97 6.86
C MET A 131 -14.28 8.17 8.07
N VAL A 132 -13.46 8.78 8.94
CA VAL A 132 -12.88 8.10 10.10
C VAL A 132 -12.70 9.07 11.27
N THR A 133 -13.26 8.71 12.41
CA THR A 133 -12.91 9.29 13.71
C THR A 133 -11.87 8.41 14.36
N SER A 134 -10.72 8.98 14.70
CA SER A 134 -9.60 8.28 15.31
C SER A 134 -9.36 8.80 16.72
N GLN A 135 -8.82 7.95 17.59
CA GLN A 135 -8.46 8.31 18.96
C GLN A 135 -7.01 7.98 19.24
N MET A 136 -6.30 8.90 19.90
CA MET A 136 -4.91 8.75 20.28
C MET A 136 -4.83 8.84 21.80
N TYR A 137 -4.34 7.78 22.44
CA TYR A 137 -4.32 7.69 23.89
C TYR A 137 -3.09 6.95 24.43
N ALA A 138 -2.71 7.28 25.66
CA ALA A 138 -1.73 6.52 26.43
C ALA A 138 -2.41 5.35 27.17
N ASP A 139 -1.79 4.19 27.16
CA ASP A 139 -2.18 2.97 27.89
C ASP A 139 -0.97 2.48 28.71
N GLY A 140 -0.82 3.06 29.91
CA GLY A 140 0.36 2.87 30.76
C GLY A 140 1.58 3.57 30.15
N ASP A 141 2.61 2.80 29.83
CA ASP A 141 3.84 3.24 29.16
C ASP A 141 3.76 3.14 27.62
N ARG A 142 2.61 2.76 27.07
CA ARG A 142 2.39 2.58 25.64
C ARG A 142 1.55 3.71 25.07
N PHE A 143 1.81 4.04 23.82
CA PHE A 143 0.99 4.96 23.03
C PHE A 143 0.22 4.19 21.97
N GLN A 144 -1.07 4.52 21.81
CA GLN A 144 -2.00 3.82 20.94
C GLN A 144 -2.67 4.81 19.98
N ILE A 145 -2.84 4.38 18.73
CA ILE A 145 -3.65 5.07 17.72
C ILE A 145 -4.77 4.13 17.32
N ASN A 146 -6.01 4.48 17.67
CA ASN A 146 -7.22 3.78 17.25
C ASN A 146 -7.77 4.41 15.97
N THR A 147 -7.60 3.74 14.83
CA THR A 147 -7.99 4.24 13.50
C THR A 147 -8.36 3.09 12.57
N LYS A 148 -8.93 3.41 11.40
CA LYS A 148 -9.41 2.44 10.42
C LYS A 148 -8.26 1.69 9.74
N GLY A 149 -8.12 0.41 10.03
CA GLY A 149 -7.10 -0.47 9.48
C GLY A 149 -7.51 -1.19 8.19
N LEU A 150 -6.77 -2.26 7.85
CA LEU A 150 -7.09 -3.13 6.70
C LEU A 150 -8.42 -3.87 6.83
N SER A 151 -8.93 -4.07 8.06
CA SER A 151 -10.26 -4.67 8.26
C SER A 151 -11.40 -3.77 7.78
N GLY A 152 -11.12 -2.48 7.54
CA GLY A 152 -12.14 -1.47 7.28
C GLY A 152 -12.87 -0.98 8.54
N THR A 153 -12.46 -1.42 9.73
CA THR A 153 -12.96 -0.96 11.02
C THR A 153 -11.84 -0.35 11.86
N ASN A 154 -12.21 0.42 12.89
CA ASN A 154 -11.25 1.01 13.81
C ASN A 154 -10.60 -0.07 14.69
N GLU A 155 -9.27 -0.04 14.74
CA GLU A 155 -8.45 -0.95 15.53
C GLU A 155 -7.37 -0.14 16.27
N ALA A 156 -6.99 -0.59 17.46
CA ALA A 156 -5.91 0.04 18.23
C ALA A 156 -4.54 -0.47 17.77
N PHE A 157 -3.71 0.44 17.27
CA PHE A 157 -2.34 0.16 16.87
C PHE A 157 -1.36 0.77 17.86
N LYS A 158 -0.51 -0.09 18.43
CA LYS A 158 0.58 0.35 19.30
C LYS A 158 1.63 1.07 18.48
N VAL A 159 2.01 2.26 18.93
CA VAL A 159 3.15 3.00 18.41
C VAL A 159 4.43 2.27 18.80
N GLU A 160 5.23 1.94 17.80
CA GLU A 160 6.48 1.19 17.97
C GLU A 160 7.70 2.07 17.73
N ARG A 161 7.57 3.09 16.87
CA ARG A 161 8.62 4.10 16.60
C ARG A 161 7.98 5.44 16.26
N VAL A 162 8.76 6.50 16.41
CA VAL A 162 8.41 7.86 16.01
C VAL A 162 9.42 8.31 14.96
N ILE A 163 8.93 8.90 13.86
CA ILE A 163 9.75 9.50 12.82
C ILE A 163 9.48 10.99 12.71
N GLY A 164 10.54 11.76 12.48
CA GLY A 164 10.50 13.22 12.56
C GLY A 164 10.41 13.74 13.99
N GLU A 165 10.70 15.03 14.15
CA GLU A 165 10.62 15.73 15.43
C GLU A 165 9.93 17.07 15.26
N LYS A 166 10.47 17.94 14.40
CA LYS A 166 9.86 19.23 14.05
C LYS A 166 9.86 19.41 12.52
N PRO A 167 8.80 19.98 11.93
CA PRO A 167 7.59 20.52 12.58
C PRO A 167 6.53 19.45 12.92
N LEU A 168 6.79 18.16 12.64
CA LEU A 168 5.83 17.09 12.88
C LEU A 168 6.52 15.83 13.39
N ARG A 169 5.75 15.04 14.14
CA ARG A 169 6.06 13.67 14.53
C ARG A 169 5.02 12.75 13.90
N GLN A 170 5.48 11.74 13.18
CA GLN A 170 4.65 10.71 12.61
C GLN A 170 4.98 9.36 13.25
N TYR A 171 4.00 8.48 13.36
CA TYR A 171 4.09 7.29 14.19
C TYR A 171 4.10 6.02 13.33
N LEU A 172 4.97 5.07 13.69
CA LEU A 172 5.08 3.78 13.05
C LEU A 172 4.44 2.69 13.89
N VAL A 173 3.64 1.85 13.23
CA VAL A 173 2.95 0.71 13.87
C VAL A 173 3.33 -0.60 13.20
N LYS A 174 3.35 -1.69 13.96
CA LYS A 174 3.69 -3.03 13.45
C LYS A 174 2.53 -3.66 12.69
N PHE A 175 2.84 -4.15 11.50
CA PHE A 175 2.00 -5.02 10.69
C PHE A 175 2.62 -6.43 10.61
N PRO A 176 1.85 -7.44 10.18
CA PRO A 176 2.37 -8.80 10.01
C PRO A 176 3.64 -8.86 9.16
N ARG A 177 4.46 -9.90 9.38
CA ARG A 177 5.72 -10.14 8.65
C ARG A 177 6.79 -9.05 8.84
N GLY A 178 6.75 -8.34 9.97
CA GLY A 178 7.78 -7.36 10.33
C GLY A 178 7.69 -6.02 9.58
N LEU A 179 6.55 -5.75 8.94
CA LEU A 179 6.29 -4.46 8.31
C LEU A 179 6.05 -3.40 9.38
N LEU A 180 6.61 -2.21 9.18
CA LEU A 180 6.23 -0.99 9.88
C LEU A 180 5.47 -0.10 8.91
N GLN A 181 4.29 0.36 9.33
CA GLN A 181 3.46 1.29 8.56
C GLN A 181 3.50 2.67 9.21
N ALA A 182 3.74 3.70 8.40
CA ALA A 182 3.56 5.07 8.81
C ALA A 182 2.07 5.41 8.80
N VAL A 183 1.51 5.68 9.98
CA VAL A 183 0.10 6.09 10.11
C VAL A 183 -0.04 7.48 9.50
N ASP A 184 -1.14 7.73 8.79
CA ASP A 184 -1.42 9.02 8.16
C ASP A 184 -1.73 10.15 9.15
N LEU A 185 -2.02 9.81 10.41
CA LEU A 185 -2.14 10.75 11.51
C LEU A 185 -0.76 11.14 12.04
N SER A 186 -0.48 12.44 12.00
CA SER A 186 0.74 13.06 12.55
C SER A 186 0.40 14.12 13.58
N TYR A 187 1.35 14.40 14.44
CA TYR A 187 1.24 15.38 15.50
C TYR A 187 2.20 16.54 15.26
N ASP A 188 1.69 17.77 15.30
CA ASP A 188 2.50 18.99 15.29
C ASP A 188 2.76 19.41 16.75
N PRO A 189 4.00 19.23 17.28
CA PRO A 189 4.31 19.59 18.65
C PRO A 189 4.37 21.10 18.91
N HIS A 190 4.45 21.94 17.87
CA HIS A 190 4.42 23.39 18.04
C HIS A 190 3.01 23.92 18.28
N LYS A 191 2.02 23.30 17.62
CA LYS A 191 0.61 23.68 17.74
C LYS A 191 -0.17 22.79 18.69
N ASN A 192 0.41 21.67 19.10
CA ASN A 192 -0.24 20.66 19.92
C ASN A 192 -1.53 20.14 19.26
N GLU A 193 -1.44 19.82 17.96
CA GLU A 193 -2.57 19.37 17.16
C GLU A 193 -2.24 18.11 16.37
N TRP A 194 -3.26 17.27 16.18
CA TRP A 194 -3.21 16.13 15.28
C TRP A 194 -3.80 16.52 13.93
N PHE A 195 -3.21 15.99 12.86
CA PHE A 195 -3.67 16.20 11.49
C PHE A 195 -3.43 14.96 10.62
N ASN A 196 -4.12 14.89 9.48
CA ASN A 196 -3.85 13.88 8.46
C ASN A 196 -2.83 14.43 7.45
N VAL A 197 -1.76 13.69 7.17
CA VAL A 197 -0.70 14.09 6.23
C VAL A 197 -1.18 14.25 4.78
N PHE A 198 -2.36 13.71 4.46
CA PHE A 198 -3.01 13.84 3.16
C PHE A 198 -4.14 14.87 3.13
N GLY A 199 -4.25 15.70 4.17
CA GLY A 199 -5.29 16.74 4.26
C GLY A 199 -6.68 16.10 4.34
N ASP A 200 -7.55 16.44 3.38
CA ASP A 200 -8.93 15.93 3.28
C ASP A 200 -9.07 14.74 2.31
N GLU A 201 -7.96 14.20 1.79
CA GLU A 201 -8.00 13.06 0.86
C GLU A 201 -8.46 11.77 1.56
N ASP A 202 -9.61 11.23 1.12
CA ASP A 202 -10.19 9.99 1.64
C ASP A 202 -9.61 8.74 0.95
N ARG A 203 -8.38 8.40 1.28
CA ARG A 203 -7.71 7.19 0.76
C ARG A 203 -8.31 5.94 1.39
N GLN A 204 -8.67 4.95 0.57
CA GLN A 204 -9.35 3.75 1.05
C GLN A 204 -8.39 2.58 1.34
N PRO A 205 -8.71 1.71 2.32
CA PRO A 205 -7.99 0.46 2.52
C PRO A 205 -7.83 -0.34 1.21
N GLY A 206 -6.60 -0.76 0.91
CA GLY A 206 -6.24 -1.45 -0.33
C GLY A 206 -5.64 -0.55 -1.41
N GLU A 207 -5.83 0.76 -1.34
CA GLU A 207 -5.15 1.71 -2.21
C GLU A 207 -3.65 1.80 -1.87
N TRP A 208 -2.83 2.13 -2.87
CA TRP A 208 -1.38 2.24 -2.67
C TRP A 208 -1.01 3.31 -1.64
N GLY A 209 -1.71 4.46 -1.67
CA GLY A 209 -1.43 5.62 -0.81
C GLY A 209 -2.16 5.64 0.53
N HIS A 210 -3.04 4.68 0.82
CA HIS A 210 -3.62 4.54 2.15
C HIS A 210 -2.53 4.17 3.16
N TRP A 211 -2.66 4.58 4.42
CA TRP A 211 -1.64 4.36 5.45
C TRP A 211 -1.33 2.87 5.69
N SER A 212 -2.32 1.99 5.48
CA SER A 212 -2.13 0.55 5.55
C SER A 212 -1.58 -0.08 4.24
N GLY A 213 -1.39 0.74 3.20
CA GLY A 213 -0.98 0.36 1.87
C GLY A 213 0.53 0.25 1.70
N ARG A 214 0.99 0.07 0.45
CA ARG A 214 2.43 -0.09 0.14
C ARG A 214 3.18 1.24 0.11
N GLY A 215 2.51 2.34 -0.23
CA GLY A 215 3.11 3.67 -0.28
C GLY A 215 3.52 4.22 1.10
N MET A 216 2.96 3.64 2.17
CA MET A 216 3.21 4.07 3.56
C MET A 216 4.03 3.06 4.37
N ASN A 217 4.56 2.03 3.69
CA ASN A 217 5.45 1.04 4.28
C ASN A 217 6.82 1.67 4.55
N TRP A 218 7.12 1.91 5.82
CA TRP A 218 8.35 2.56 6.24
C TRP A 218 9.60 1.79 5.79
N ASN A 219 9.59 0.45 5.86
CA ASN A 219 10.75 -0.40 5.56
C ASN A 219 11.28 -0.18 4.13
N THR A 220 10.38 -0.02 3.15
CA THR A 220 10.77 0.13 1.73
C THR A 220 10.76 1.58 1.26
N GLN A 221 9.96 2.45 1.87
CA GLN A 221 9.76 3.81 1.38
C GLN A 221 10.62 4.86 2.10
N CYS A 222 10.98 4.63 3.37
CA CYS A 222 11.56 5.67 4.23
C CYS A 222 12.88 5.26 4.86
N ALA A 223 12.98 4.00 5.29
CA ALA A 223 13.99 3.55 6.21
C ALA A 223 15.44 3.64 5.70
N SER A 224 15.66 3.70 4.37
CA SER A 224 17.01 3.82 3.79
C SER A 224 17.64 5.18 4.01
N CYS A 225 16.82 6.22 4.16
CA CYS A 225 17.26 7.60 4.32
C CYS A 225 17.17 8.05 5.79
N HIS A 226 16.22 7.48 6.54
CA HIS A 226 15.91 7.93 7.91
C HIS A 226 16.51 7.06 9.01
N ASN A 227 17.19 5.96 8.66
CA ASN A 227 17.79 5.08 9.65
C ASN A 227 19.21 4.69 9.27
N THR A 228 20.02 4.47 10.31
CA THR A 228 21.23 3.68 10.15
C THR A 228 20.84 2.21 10.22
N ARG A 229 21.57 1.32 9.54
CA ARG A 229 21.30 -0.12 9.67
C ARG A 229 19.88 -0.52 9.17
N LEU A 230 19.46 0.04 8.03
CA LEU A 230 18.27 -0.44 7.31
C LEU A 230 18.41 -1.94 7.00
N ARG A 231 17.37 -2.69 7.35
CA ARG A 231 17.18 -4.08 6.93
C ARG A 231 16.03 -4.19 5.93
N LYS A 232 16.37 -4.39 4.66
CA LYS A 232 15.38 -4.55 3.58
C LYS A 232 14.66 -5.91 3.60
N ASN A 233 15.28 -6.93 4.20
CA ASN A 233 14.66 -8.21 4.53
C ASN A 233 13.92 -8.89 3.35
N HIS A 234 14.53 -8.85 2.16
CA HIS A 234 14.14 -9.65 1.00
C HIS A 234 15.40 -10.16 0.30
N ASP A 235 15.32 -11.37 -0.26
CA ASP A 235 16.28 -11.85 -1.24
C ASP A 235 16.06 -11.09 -2.55
N GLU A 236 17.14 -10.82 -3.30
CA GLU A 236 17.10 -10.13 -4.60
C GLU A 236 16.15 -10.79 -5.62
#